data_AF-A0A972LT50-F1
#
_entry.id   AF-A0A972LT50-F1
#
_cell.length_a   1.000
_cell.length_b   1.000
_cell.length_c   1.000
_cell.angle_alpha   90.00
_cell.angle_beta   90.00
_cell.angle_gamma   90.00
#
_symmetry.space_group_name_H-M   'P 1'
#
loop_
_entity.id
_entity.type
_entity.pdbx_description
1 polymer ?
#
loop_
_entity_poly.entity_id
_entity_poly.type
_entity_poly.pdbx_seq_one_letter_code
_entity_poly.pdbx_strand_id
1 'polypeptide(L)'
;MGTFSTAARLNEPLLERVRQRGKIASEDSRHLQEIIAVAEDIGAQVVLVTCSTISPCVDVVRASVGIPINKIDEAMIAKAVQEGTKIGVIATNSDNAEPYSAIAASRSRQSRSTA
;
A
#
# COMPACT_ATOMS: atom_id res chain seq x y z
N MET A 1 -28.25 0.81 -7.96
CA MET A 1 -27.05 1.18 -7.18
C MET A 1 -26.63 -0.08 -6.43
N GLY A 2 -25.49 -0.68 -6.78
CA GLY A 2 -25.04 -1.92 -6.12
C GLY A 2 -24.66 -1.66 -4.67
N THR A 3 -24.99 -2.59 -3.78
CA THR A 3 -24.57 -2.55 -2.37
C THR A 3 -23.10 -2.98 -2.30
N PHE A 4 -22.21 -2.10 -1.88
CA PHE A 4 -20.83 -2.47 -1.54
C PHE A 4 -20.79 -2.92 -0.08
N SER A 5 -20.15 -4.05 0.18
CA SER A 5 -19.86 -4.54 1.54
C SER A 5 -18.36 -4.52 1.78
N THR A 6 -17.93 -4.13 2.97
CA THR A 6 -16.53 -4.00 3.34
C THR A 6 -16.16 -5.03 4.39
N ALA A 7 -15.05 -5.73 4.17
CA ALA A 7 -14.41 -6.58 5.16
C ALA A 7 -13.01 -6.04 5.48
N ALA A 8 -12.61 -6.14 6.75
CA ALA A 8 -11.28 -5.73 7.20
C ALA A 8 -10.55 -6.95 7.79
N ARG A 9 -9.28 -7.10 7.44
CA ARG A 9 -8.43 -8.15 7.98
C ARG A 9 -7.16 -7.53 8.56
N LEU A 10 -6.97 -7.71 9.86
CA LEU A 10 -5.75 -7.37 10.57
C LEU A 10 -4.83 -8.60 10.63
N ASN A 11 -3.54 -8.40 10.39
CA ASN A 11 -2.53 -9.45 10.55
C ASN A 11 -1.36 -8.93 11.41
N GLU A 12 -1.57 -8.97 12.73
CA GLU A 12 -0.57 -8.57 13.71
C GLU A 12 0.73 -9.40 13.62
N PRO A 13 0.69 -10.74 13.45
CA PRO A 13 1.91 -11.53 13.33
C PRO A 13 2.81 -11.12 12.17
N LEU A 14 2.25 -10.73 11.03
CA LEU A 14 3.04 -10.24 9.89
C LEU A 14 3.74 -8.93 10.23
N LEU A 15 3.02 -7.99 10.83
CA LEU A 15 3.59 -6.70 11.23
C LEU A 15 4.68 -6.89 12.29
N GLU A 16 4.43 -7.73 13.28
CA GLU A 16 5.38 -7.99 14.36
C GLU A 16 6.67 -8.65 13.82
N ARG A 17 6.57 -9.57 12.86
CA ARG A 17 7.75 -10.13 12.18
C ARG A 17 8.59 -9.05 11.49
N VAL A 18 7.94 -8.15 10.77
CA VAL A 18 8.62 -7.03 10.10
C VAL A 18 9.25 -6.09 11.12
N ARG A 19 8.57 -5.80 12.23
CA ARG A 19 9.09 -4.94 13.31
C ARG A 19 10.31 -5.55 14.01
N GLN A 20 10.24 -6.82 14.41
CA GLN A 20 11.35 -7.52 15.06
C GLN A 20 12.59 -7.60 14.15
N ARG A 21 12.36 -7.78 12.85
CA ARG A 21 13.44 -7.79 11.86
C ARG A 21 13.93 -6.39 11.48
N GLY A 22 13.13 -5.35 11.70
CA GLY A 22 13.38 -3.97 11.28
C GLY A 22 13.31 -3.74 9.77
N LYS A 23 12.87 -4.73 8.98
CA LYS A 23 12.76 -4.65 7.51
C LYS A 23 11.82 -5.71 6.95
N ILE A 24 11.28 -5.43 5.78
CA ILE A 24 10.56 -6.42 4.96
C ILE A 24 11.53 -7.47 4.44
N ALA A 25 11.09 -8.71 4.35
CA ALA A 25 11.78 -9.76 3.61
C ALA A 25 10.85 -10.44 2.60
N SER A 26 11.45 -11.25 1.73
CA SER A 26 10.76 -11.94 0.62
C SER A 26 9.55 -12.76 1.07
N GLU A 27 9.62 -13.40 2.23
CA GLU A 27 8.55 -14.24 2.77
C GLU A 27 7.30 -13.44 3.18
N ASP A 28 7.43 -12.13 3.47
CA ASP A 28 6.30 -11.28 3.84
C ASP A 28 5.32 -11.13 2.67
N SER A 29 5.83 -11.19 1.43
CA SER A 29 4.99 -11.18 0.22
C SER A 29 4.11 -12.42 0.15
N ARG A 30 4.62 -13.60 0.56
CA ARG A 30 3.81 -14.82 0.65
C ARG A 30 2.68 -14.65 1.67
N HIS A 31 2.97 -14.10 2.83
CA HIS A 31 1.94 -13.84 3.84
C HIS A 31 0.89 -12.84 3.38
N LEU A 32 1.29 -11.78 2.67
CA LEU A 32 0.33 -10.87 2.05
C LEU A 32 -0.53 -11.59 1.01
N GLN A 33 0.06 -12.44 0.17
CA GLN A 33 -0.66 -13.22 -0.83
C GLN A 33 -1.71 -14.14 -0.18
N GLU A 34 -1.37 -14.82 0.93
CA GLU A 34 -2.32 -15.66 1.69
C GLU A 34 -3.51 -14.85 2.21
N ILE A 35 -3.28 -13.63 2.71
CA ILE A 35 -4.36 -12.73 3.16
C ILE A 35 -5.28 -12.36 2.00
N ILE A 36 -4.71 -12.08 0.82
CA ILE A 36 -5.45 -11.65 -0.36
C ILE A 36 -6.23 -12.81 -0.96
N ALA A 37 -5.66 -14.02 -1.02
CA ALA A 37 -6.35 -15.21 -1.48
C ALA A 37 -7.64 -15.47 -0.68
N VAL A 38 -7.59 -15.31 0.66
CA VAL A 38 -8.81 -15.41 1.48
C VAL A 38 -9.83 -14.32 1.14
N ALA A 39 -9.37 -13.10 0.80
CA ALA A 39 -10.26 -12.03 0.37
C ALA A 39 -10.92 -12.36 -0.98
N GLU A 40 -10.17 -12.92 -1.93
CA GLU A 40 -10.69 -13.41 -3.21
C GLU A 40 -11.74 -14.50 -3.01
N ASP A 41 -11.47 -15.48 -2.14
CA ASP A 41 -12.36 -16.61 -1.86
C ASP A 41 -13.72 -16.17 -1.30
N ILE A 42 -13.77 -15.07 -0.53
CA ILE A 42 -15.02 -14.50 -0.01
C ILE A 42 -15.71 -13.56 -1.01
N GLY A 43 -15.21 -13.45 -2.24
CA GLY A 43 -15.79 -12.65 -3.30
C GLY A 43 -15.42 -11.17 -3.26
N ALA A 44 -14.28 -10.79 -2.66
CA ALA A 44 -13.81 -9.41 -2.71
C ALA A 44 -13.54 -9.00 -4.16
N GLN A 45 -14.01 -7.81 -4.55
CA GLN A 45 -13.81 -7.26 -5.90
C GLN A 45 -12.54 -6.41 -5.99
N VAL A 46 -11.98 -6.01 -4.86
CA VAL A 46 -10.79 -5.16 -4.74
C VAL A 46 -10.22 -5.29 -3.32
N VAL A 47 -8.90 -5.19 -3.19
CA VAL A 47 -8.21 -5.08 -1.90
C VAL A 47 -7.52 -3.73 -1.79
N LEU A 48 -7.64 -3.10 -0.62
CA LEU A 48 -6.89 -1.91 -0.24
C LEU A 48 -5.92 -2.28 0.88
N VAL A 49 -4.62 -2.22 0.60
CA VAL A 49 -3.58 -2.39 1.60
C VAL A 49 -3.38 -1.05 2.32
N THR A 50 -3.68 -1.06 3.62
CA THR A 50 -3.66 0.14 4.47
C THR A 50 -2.37 0.30 5.27
N CYS A 51 -1.52 -0.74 5.33
CA CYS A 51 -0.24 -0.69 6.00
C CYS A 51 0.86 -0.30 5.00
N SER A 52 1.36 0.93 5.13
CA SER A 52 2.42 1.45 4.27
C SER A 52 3.75 0.71 4.38
N THR A 53 4.03 0.15 5.55
CA THR A 53 5.20 -0.72 5.74
C THR A 53 5.10 -2.00 4.90
N ILE A 54 3.91 -2.47 4.53
CA ILE A 54 3.71 -3.68 3.72
C ILE A 54 3.50 -3.34 2.23
N SER A 55 3.32 -2.06 1.88
CA SER A 55 3.13 -1.60 0.50
C SER A 55 4.15 -2.17 -0.52
N PRO A 56 5.45 -2.32 -0.22
CA PRO A 56 6.40 -2.93 -1.17
C PRO A 56 6.08 -4.38 -1.54
N CYS A 57 5.45 -5.15 -0.63
CA CYS A 57 5.01 -6.51 -0.94
C CYS A 57 3.91 -6.53 -2.00
N VAL A 58 3.11 -5.46 -2.11
CA VAL A 58 2.04 -5.37 -3.12
C VAL A 58 2.60 -5.45 -4.54
N ASP A 59 3.77 -4.83 -4.79
CA ASP A 59 4.41 -4.87 -6.10
C ASP A 59 4.81 -6.29 -6.52
N VAL A 60 5.16 -7.13 -5.54
CA VAL A 60 5.54 -8.53 -5.76
C VAL A 60 4.30 -9.41 -6.01
N VAL A 61 3.25 -9.25 -5.20
CA VAL A 61 2.09 -10.16 -5.25
C VAL A 61 1.09 -9.81 -6.33
N ARG A 62 1.11 -8.59 -6.88
CA ARG A 62 0.13 -8.11 -7.86
C ARG A 62 0.00 -9.00 -9.09
N ALA A 63 1.09 -9.62 -9.53
CA ALA A 63 1.09 -10.52 -10.68
C ALA A 63 0.48 -11.90 -10.39
N SER A 64 0.29 -12.23 -9.11
CA SER A 64 -0.08 -13.57 -8.63
C SER A 64 -1.49 -13.65 -8.04
N VAL A 65 -2.27 -12.57 -8.15
CA VAL A 65 -3.63 -12.46 -7.62
C VAL A 65 -4.61 -12.14 -8.75
N GLY A 66 -5.87 -12.54 -8.60
CA GLY A 66 -6.94 -12.33 -9.58
C GLY A 66 -7.69 -11.01 -9.46
N ILE A 67 -7.61 -10.33 -8.30
CA ILE A 67 -8.33 -9.07 -8.06
C ILE A 67 -7.42 -7.84 -7.93
N PRO A 68 -7.91 -6.63 -8.26
CA PRO A 68 -7.12 -5.41 -8.11
C PRO A 68 -6.68 -5.17 -6.66
N ILE A 69 -5.40 -4.78 -6.48
CA ILE A 69 -4.84 -4.38 -5.18
C ILE A 69 -4.32 -2.94 -5.25
N ASN A 70 -4.88 -2.09 -4.40
CA ASN A 70 -4.47 -0.70 -4.24
C ASN A 70 -3.68 -0.51 -2.94
N LYS A 71 -2.68 0.38 -2.98
CA LYS A 71 -1.93 0.81 -1.79
C LYS A 71 -2.49 2.16 -1.34
N ILE A 72 -2.75 2.31 -0.05
CA ILE A 72 -3.33 3.55 0.48
C ILE A 72 -2.41 4.77 0.29
N ASP A 73 -1.10 4.55 0.37
CA ASP A 73 -0.08 5.59 0.26
C ASP A 73 -0.01 6.20 -1.13
N GLU A 74 -0.15 5.40 -2.17
CA GLU A 74 -0.20 5.86 -3.57
C GLU A 74 -1.39 6.80 -3.80
N ALA A 75 -2.56 6.46 -3.28
CA ALA A 75 -3.76 7.29 -3.38
C ALA A 75 -3.62 8.59 -2.56
N MET A 76 -3.10 8.48 -1.34
CA MET A 76 -2.81 9.62 -0.45
C MET A 76 -1.86 10.62 -1.12
N ILE A 77 -0.76 10.13 -1.70
CA ILE A 77 0.26 10.99 -2.31
C ILE A 77 -0.23 11.57 -3.63
N ALA A 78 -0.96 10.80 -4.44
CA ALA A 78 -1.58 11.34 -5.66
C ALA A 78 -2.48 12.54 -5.34
N LYS A 79 -3.28 12.44 -4.27
CA LYS A 79 -4.14 13.53 -3.83
C LYS A 79 -3.32 14.73 -3.35
N ALA A 80 -2.29 14.52 -2.54
CA ALA A 80 -1.42 15.59 -2.05
C ALA A 80 -0.73 16.37 -3.19
N VAL A 81 -0.25 15.68 -4.23
CA VAL A 81 0.37 16.29 -5.42
C VAL A 81 -0.63 17.08 -6.26
N GLN A 82 -1.89 16.67 -6.29
CA GLN A 82 -2.96 17.44 -6.96
C GLN A 82 -3.33 18.71 -6.21
N GLU A 83 -3.22 18.71 -4.88
CA GLU A 83 -3.61 19.84 -4.03
C GLU A 83 -2.50 20.90 -3.85
N GLY A 84 -1.23 20.53 -4.02
CA GLY A 84 -0.14 21.49 -3.83
C GLY A 84 1.22 21.06 -4.36
N THR A 85 2.12 22.04 -4.50
CA THR A 85 3.49 21.84 -5.01
C THR A 85 4.55 21.71 -3.92
N LYS A 86 4.22 22.09 -2.68
CA LYS A 86 5.06 21.94 -1.48
C LYS A 86 4.36 21.00 -0.52
N ILE A 87 4.89 19.80 -0.36
CA ILE A 87 4.29 18.72 0.44
C ILE A 87 5.19 18.47 1.65
N GLY A 88 4.62 18.59 2.85
CA GLY A 88 5.27 18.16 4.09
C GLY A 88 4.88 16.72 4.43
N VAL A 89 5.84 15.90 4.84
CA VAL A 89 5.60 14.52 5.27
C VAL A 89 5.84 14.41 6.77
N ILE A 90 4.84 13.93 7.50
CA ILE A 90 4.93 13.63 8.94
C ILE A 90 4.57 12.16 9.11
N ALA A 91 5.46 11.40 9.75
CA ALA A 91 5.28 9.97 9.96
C ALA A 91 5.63 9.58 11.40
N THR A 92 4.98 8.52 11.90
CA THR A 92 5.22 7.98 13.25
C THR A 92 6.54 7.23 13.37
N ASN A 93 7.03 6.66 12.26
CA ASN A 93 8.36 6.06 12.15
C ASN A 93 9.16 6.84 11.08
N SER A 94 10.42 7.18 11.39
CA SER A 94 11.35 7.86 10.48
C SER A 94 11.52 7.11 9.16
N ASP A 95 11.47 5.78 9.19
CA ASP A 95 11.69 4.93 8.02
C ASP A 95 10.60 5.08 6.95
N ASN A 96 9.44 5.66 7.31
CA ASN A 96 8.34 5.91 6.37
C ASN A 96 8.42 7.31 5.73
N ALA A 97 9.13 8.26 6.36
CA ALA A 97 9.17 9.64 5.89
C ALA A 97 9.92 9.78 4.56
N GLU A 98 11.03 9.08 4.40
CA GLU A 98 11.84 9.09 3.18
C GLU A 98 11.14 8.41 2.00
N PRO A 99 10.56 7.18 2.12
CA PRO A 99 9.79 6.57 1.05
C PRO A 99 8.63 7.43 0.54
N TYR A 100 7.88 8.08 1.43
CA TYR A 100 6.78 8.96 1.02
C TYR A 100 7.28 10.21 0.30
N SER A 101 8.37 10.80 0.78
CA SER A 101 8.99 11.94 0.11
C SER A 101 9.44 11.58 -1.31
N ALA A 102 10.00 10.38 -1.48
CA ALA A 102 10.41 9.86 -2.79
C ALA A 102 9.21 9.64 -3.73
N ILE A 103 8.12 9.02 -3.25
CA ILE A 103 6.90 8.79 -4.05
C ILE A 103 6.21 10.13 -4.41
N ALA A 104 6.19 11.09 -3.48
CA ALA A 104 5.65 12.43 -3.76
C ALA A 104 6.48 13.17 -4.82
N ALA A 105 7.80 13.08 -4.74
CA ALA A 105 8.70 13.69 -5.72
C ALA A 105 8.56 13.05 -7.12
N SER A 106 8.46 11.72 -7.21
CA SER A 106 8.31 11.04 -8.50
C SER A 106 6.97 11.38 -9.17
N ARG A 107 5.87 11.35 -8.41
CA ARG A 107 4.52 11.71 -8.90
C ARG A 107 4.40 13.17 -9.29
N SER A 108 5.05 14.08 -8.56
CA SER A 108 5.10 15.51 -8.92
C SER A 108 5.77 15.73 -10.28
N ARG A 109 6.83 14.98 -10.60
CA ARG A 109 7.50 15.06 -11.90
C ARG A 109 6.61 14.50 -13.02
N GLN A 110 5.89 13.43 -12.75
CA GLN A 110 5.04 12.77 -13.74
C GLN A 110 3.79 13.60 -14.07
N SER A 111 3.14 14.20 -13.06
CA SER A 111 2.01 15.13 -13.24
C SER A 111 2.37 16.35 -14.09
N ARG A 112 3.59 16.89 -13.91
CA ARG A 112 4.12 18.00 -14.74
C ARG A 112 4.51 17.61 -16.15
N SER A 113 4.70 16.32 -16.45
CA SER A 113 4.99 15.85 -17.81
C SER A 113 3.72 15.66 -18.63
N THR A 114 2.54 15.63 -17.97
CA THR A 114 1.23 15.39 -18.60
C THR A 114 0.35 16.64 -18.65
N ALA A 115 0.88 17.80 -18.22
CA ALA A 115 0.23 19.10 -18.23
C ALA A 115 1.00 20.07 -19.14
#